data_AF-A0A3R8JKB9-F1
#
_entry.id   AF-A0A3R8JKB9-F1
#
_cell.length_a   1.000
_cell.length_b   1.000
_cell.length_c   1.000
_cell.angle_alpha   90.00
_cell.angle_beta   90.00
_cell.angle_gamma   90.00
#
_symmetry.space_group_name_H-M   'P 1'
#
loop_
_entity.id
_entity.type
_entity.pdbx_description
1 polymer ?
#
loop_
_entity_poly.entity_id
_entity_poly.type
_entity_poly.pdbx_seq_one_letter_code
_entity_poly.pdbx_strand_id
1 'polypeptide(L)' 'MNCFTCKGNVEKSTTSYMTEHNGCFIIIKNVPCSKCTQCGEEYLNGAVLQKIEDILERVKNALTEIAVVDYNAA' A
#
# COMPACT_ATOMS: atom_id res chain seq x y z
N MET A 1 6.55 -18.54 3.55
CA MET A 1 5.29 -18.51 2.76
C MET A 1 5.70 -18.55 1.31
N ASN A 2 5.05 -19.35 0.48
CA ASN A 2 5.40 -19.44 -0.94
C ASN A 2 4.42 -18.60 -1.74
N CYS A 3 4.93 -17.95 -2.79
CA CYS A 3 4.13 -17.16 -3.70
C CYS A 3 3.06 -18.04 -4.33
N PHE A 4 1.81 -17.58 -4.35
CA PHE A 4 0.70 -18.33 -4.93
C PHE A 4 0.92 -18.56 -6.43
N THR A 5 1.44 -17.55 -7.13
CA THR A 5 1.64 -17.55 -8.59
C THR A 5 2.86 -18.36 -9.04
N CYS A 6 4.07 -18.06 -8.55
CA CYS A 6 5.30 -18.69 -9.03
C CYS A 6 5.91 -19.73 -8.08
N LYS A 7 5.31 -19.97 -6.92
CA LYS A 7 5.81 -20.84 -5.84
C LYS A 7 7.16 -20.42 -5.22
N GLY A 8 7.66 -19.24 -5.59
CA GLY A 8 8.90 -18.67 -5.05
C GLY A 8 8.81 -18.19 -3.60
N ASN A 9 9.94 -17.78 -3.04
CA ASN A 9 10.00 -17.28 -1.66
C ASN A 9 9.32 -15.90 -1.54
N VAL A 10 8.63 -15.68 -0.43
CA VAL A 10 7.97 -14.41 -0.10
C VAL A 10 8.56 -13.87 1.18
N GLU A 11 9.01 -12.61 1.14
CA GLU A 11 9.69 -11.94 2.24
C GLU A 11 9.00 -10.64 2.62
N LYS A 12 9.19 -10.18 3.87
CA LYS A 12 8.67 -8.89 4.29
C LYS A 12 9.37 -7.77 3.53
N SER A 13 8.60 -6.81 3.05
CA SER A 13 9.08 -5.67 2.29
C SER A 13 8.15 -4.47 2.50
N THR A 14 8.39 -3.41 1.75
CA THR A 14 7.52 -2.23 1.70
C THR A 14 7.24 -1.87 0.25
N THR A 15 6.05 -1.35 -0.01
CA THR A 15 5.65 -0.88 -1.34
C THR A 15 4.99 0.50 -1.26
N SER A 16 4.72 1.08 -2.43
CA SER A 16 3.92 2.30 -2.55
C SER A 16 2.54 1.93 -3.04
N TYR A 17 1.51 2.28 -2.26
CA TYR A 17 0.11 2.09 -2.62
C TYR A 17 -0.43 3.36 -3.25
N MET A 18 -0.93 3.27 -4.49
CA MET A 18 -1.51 4.40 -5.20
C MET A 18 -3.00 4.13 -5.46
N THR A 19 -3.85 5.10 -5.14
CA THR A 19 -5.28 5.05 -5.44
C THR A 19 -5.79 6.42 -5.84
N GLU A 20 -6.93 6.45 -6.52
CA GLU A 20 -7.64 7.68 -6.84
C GLU A 20 -8.92 7.76 -6.01
N HIS A 21 -9.19 8.91 -5.41
CA HIS A 21 -10.41 9.15 -4.66
C HIS A 21 -10.92 10.57 -4.94
N ASN A 22 -12.12 10.69 -5.52
CA ASN A 22 -12.75 11.98 -5.89
C ASN A 22 -11.84 12.91 -6.72
N GLY A 23 -11.07 12.34 -7.67
CA GLY A 23 -10.14 13.10 -8.52
C GLY A 23 -8.83 13.52 -7.82
N CYS A 24 -8.62 13.11 -6.56
CA CYS A 24 -7.34 13.22 -5.87
C CYS A 24 -6.56 11.91 -6.01
N PHE A 25 -5.34 11.97 -6.53
CA PHE A 25 -4.41 10.84 -6.54
C PHE A 25 -3.68 10.76 -5.21
N ILE A 26 -3.89 9.67 -4.47
CA ILE A 26 -3.28 9.46 -3.16
C ILE A 26 -2.20 8.37 -3.29
N ILE A 27 -0.97 8.74 -2.97
CA ILE A 27 0.19 7.84 -2.96
C ILE A 27 0.65 7.66 -1.52
N ILE A 28 0.48 6.46 -0.99
CA ILE A 28 0.94 6.08 0.35
C ILE A 28 2.26 5.32 0.20
N LYS A 29 3.36 5.89 0.68
CA LYS A 29 4.70 5.30 0.67
C LYS A 29 4.93 4.41 1.88
N ASN A 30 5.89 3.51 1.75
CA ASN A 30 6.37 2.66 2.86
C ASN A 30 5.28 1.75 3.46
N VAL A 31 4.31 1.33 2.64
CA VAL A 31 3.26 0.41 3.05
C VAL A 31 3.88 -0.97 3.28
N PRO A 32 3.82 -1.53 4.50
CA PRO A 32 4.39 -2.84 4.79
C PRO A 32 3.63 -3.93 4.02
N CYS A 33 4.37 -4.75 3.29
CA CYS A 33 3.82 -5.85 2.51
C CYS A 33 4.70 -7.09 2.64
N SER A 34 4.24 -8.20 2.07
CA SER A 34 5.13 -9.31 1.75
C SER A 34 5.29 -9.37 0.23
N LYS A 35 6.52 -9.51 -0.26
CA LYS A 35 6.82 -9.48 -1.69
C LYS A 35 7.54 -10.76 -2.10
N CYS A 36 7.14 -11.33 -3.23
CA CYS A 36 7.87 -12.46 -3.81
C CYS A 36 9.19 -11.98 -4.41
N THR A 37 10.28 -12.63 -4.03
CA THR A 37 11.63 -12.28 -4.51
C THR A 37 11.88 -12.62 -5.97
N GLN A 38 11.05 -13.49 -6.57
CA GLN A 38 11.20 -13.95 -7.94
C GLN A 38 10.29 -13.24 -8.95
N CYS A 39 8.98 -13.18 -8.68
CA CYS A 39 8.02 -12.56 -9.62
C CYS A 39 7.57 -11.15 -9.20
N GLY A 40 7.93 -10.70 -7.99
CA GLY A 40 7.55 -9.38 -7.49
C GLY A 40 6.12 -9.27 -7.00
N GLU A 41 5.35 -10.36 -6.89
CA GLU A 41 3.97 -10.33 -6.39
C GLU A 41 3.91 -9.80 -4.94
N GLU A 42 2.98 -8.89 -4.69
CA GLU A 42 2.85 -8.16 -3.42
C GLU A 42 1.58 -8.58 -2.69
N TYR A 43 1.72 -8.84 -1.39
CA TYR A 43 0.64 -9.26 -0.51
C TYR A 43 0.49 -8.26 0.62
N LEU A 44 -0.71 -7.69 0.74
CA LEU A 44 -1.12 -6.83 1.86
C LEU A 44 -2.06 -7.64 2.75
N ASN A 45 -1.85 -7.58 4.05
CA ASN A 45 -2.74 -8.23 5.01
C ASN A 45 -3.87 -7.27 5.43
N GLY A 46 -4.91 -7.83 6.07
CA GLY A 46 -6.09 -7.07 6.46
C GLY A 46 -5.81 -5.88 7.40
N ALA A 47 -4.86 -6.02 8.34
CA ALA A 47 -4.50 -4.93 9.24
C ALA A 47 -3.83 -3.77 8.50
N VAL A 48 -3.02 -4.07 7.49
CA VAL A 48 -2.39 -3.04 6.63
C VAL A 48 -3.44 -2.33 5.80
N LEU A 49 -4.38 -3.07 5.20
CA LEU A 49 -5.49 -2.52 4.43
C LEU A 49 -6.39 -1.62 5.28
N GLN A 50 -6.74 -2.04 6.49
CA GLN A 50 -7.54 -1.22 7.40
C GLN A 50 -6.86 0.12 7.73
N LYS A 51 -5.54 0.11 8.01
CA LYS A 51 -4.80 1.35 8.23
C LYS A 51 -4.73 2.22 6.96
N ILE A 52 -4.66 1.62 5.76
CA ILE A 52 -4.76 2.38 4.51
C ILE A 52 -6.12 3.07 4.43
N GLU A 53 -7.21 2.39 4.73
CA GLU A 53 -8.55 2.98 4.76
C GLU A 53 -8.64 4.16 5.74
N ASP A 54 -8.10 4.02 6.96
CA ASP A 54 -8.03 5.11 7.94
C ASP A 54 -7.24 6.33 7.41
N ILE A 55 -6.14 6.10 6.68
CA ILE A 55 -5.35 7.17 6.05
C ILE A 55 -6.16 7.86 4.96
N LEU A 56 -6.83 7.10 4.10
CA LEU A 56 -7.68 7.64 3.04
C LEU A 56 -8.82 8.48 3.63
N GLU A 57 -9.43 8.04 4.73
CA GLU A 57 -10.48 8.79 5.41
C GLU A 57 -10.02 10.13 5.99
N ARG A 58 -8.74 10.25 6.38
CA ARG A 58 -8.16 11.52 6.86
C ARG A 58 -7.80 12.44 5.70
N VAL A 59 -7.39 11.87 4.57
CA VAL A 59 -6.89 12.62 3.40
C VAL A 59 -8.02 13.00 2.45
N LYS A 60 -9.20 12.36 2.52
CA LYS A 60 -10.34 12.64 1.62
C LYS A 60 -10.81 14.10 1.58
N ASN A 61 -10.50 14.90 2.59
CA ASN A 61 -10.84 16.32 2.68
C ASN A 61 -9.69 17.25 2.25
N ALA A 62 -8.56 16.70 1.80
CA ALA A 62 -7.46 17.50 1.27
C ALA A 62 -7.84 18.07 -0.10
N LEU A 63 -7.74 19.40 -0.27
CA LEU A 63 -8.11 20.13 -1.48
C LEU A 63 -7.04 20.04 -2.60
N THR A 64 -6.33 18.92 -2.71
CA THR A 64 -5.15 18.77 -3.60
C THR A 64 -5.39 17.72 -4.67
N GLU A 65 -4.89 17.95 -5.89
CA GLU A 65 -4.96 16.97 -6.99
C GLU A 65 -4.12 15.72 -6.73
N ILE A 66 -3.02 15.86 -5.99
CA ILE A 66 -2.13 14.75 -5.63
C ILE A 66 -1.73 14.89 -4.15
N ALA A 67 -1.92 13.83 -3.37
CA ALA A 67 -1.48 13.73 -1.99
C ALA A 67 -0.45 12.59 -1.85
N VAL A 68 0.70 12.89 -1.24
CA VAL A 68 1.73 11.89 -0.95
C VAL A 68 1.87 11.76 0.56
N VAL A 69 1.62 10.57 1.08
CA VAL A 69 1.57 10.27 2.52
C VAL A 69 2.58 9.17 2.85
N ASP A 70 3.23 9.26 4.00
CA ASP A 70 4.07 8.18 4.52
C ASP A 70 3.27 7.30 5.49
N TYR A 71 3.23 5.99 5.24
CA TYR A 71 2.47 5.04 6.05
C TYR A 71 2.91 5.00 7.53
N ASN A 72 4.17 5.28 7.82
CA ASN A 72 4.70 5.26 9.18
C ASN A 72 4.44 6.57 9.93
N ALA A 73 4.27 7.68 9.20
CA ALA A 73 3.99 9.00 9.78
C ALA A 73 2.48 9.32 9.90
N ALA A 74 1.61 8.46 9.36
CA ALA A 74 0.16 8.64 9.32
C ALA A 74 -0.60 7.84 10.40
#